data_AF-A0A9W6YA51-F1
#
_entry.id   AF-A0A9W6YA51-F1
#
_cell.length_a   1.000
_cell.length_b   1.000
_cell.length_c   1.000
_cell.angle_alpha   90.00
_cell.angle_beta   90.00
_cell.angle_gamma   90.00
#
_symmetry.space_group_name_H-M   'P 1'
#
loop_
_entity.id
_entity.type
_entity.pdbx_description
1 polymer ?
#
loop_
_entity_poly.entity_id
_entity_poly.type
_entity_poly.pdbx_seq_one_letter_code
_entity_poly.pdbx_strand_id
1 'polypeptide(L)'
;MAEPSPPKRSRANTDGDAGTNSARPKGITLQEPPLITSFAHEALVKWKHERVLYEDAVENRCAETGEAVAAVRRPVLKSINKRLLKSFSEFELRIPVENITEEMLTAAIDHILGSVMNDATPDVMGIIAQHLKMDLGQKDVKARILDYFDCMEEVIEVHGLGKILKSNAKLKCKIIVENLRPGKLKDQVKRAIEYDPALKADLHRLFDVVKHEVIKNQQAFDLYQRMDKRDNGNKDNRHKKQLGHDKKQFNYDKKQVINDKKQGHHDDRRPAQRQAHRKREGPPPNGCLHCRRSDHWLEDCPTADETQKREALRAYLEKKKGGSEKTTVKRLTTSECIGDREVIFNDLVVMPYCLDNGTTYNIIPRNIVQELQILDPTET
;
A
#
# COMPACT_ATOMS: atom_id res chain seq x y z
N MET A 1 -71.80 13.73 -56.58
CA MET A 1 -72.80 13.22 -55.61
C MET A 1 -71.98 12.65 -54.46
N ALA A 2 -71.57 13.37 -53.41
CA ALA A 2 -72.35 14.12 -52.39
C ALA A 2 -73.46 13.20 -51.84
N GLU A 3 -73.51 12.75 -50.59
CA GLU A 3 -73.10 13.25 -49.26
C GLU A 3 -73.24 12.04 -48.25
N PRO A 4 -73.11 12.12 -46.89
CA PRO A 4 -72.88 13.29 -46.02
C PRO A 4 -71.83 13.10 -44.88
N SER A 5 -71.50 14.26 -44.30
CA SER A 5 -70.84 14.51 -43.02
C SER A 5 -71.82 14.40 -41.81
N PRO A 6 -71.35 14.51 -40.54
CA PRO A 6 -71.97 13.91 -39.34
C PRO A 6 -72.92 14.84 -38.57
N PRO A 7 -73.66 14.36 -37.55
CA PRO A 7 -74.26 15.24 -36.55
C PRO A 7 -73.29 15.54 -35.39
N LYS A 8 -73.28 16.82 -34.98
CA LYS A 8 -72.55 17.38 -33.82
C LYS A 8 -73.44 17.47 -32.57
N ARG A 9 -72.77 17.56 -31.41
CA ARG A 9 -73.21 17.92 -30.02
C ARG A 9 -73.65 16.72 -29.16
N SER A 10 -73.30 16.62 -27.86
CA SER A 10 -73.15 17.69 -26.85
C SER A 10 -72.11 17.41 -25.75
N ARG A 11 -71.65 18.52 -25.17
CA ARG A 11 -70.87 18.73 -23.93
C ARG A 11 -71.25 17.84 -22.73
N ALA A 12 -70.22 17.43 -21.97
CA ALA A 12 -70.14 17.66 -20.53
C ALA A 12 -68.67 17.53 -20.07
N ASN A 13 -68.15 18.59 -19.44
CA ASN A 13 -66.94 18.54 -18.63
C ASN A 13 -67.31 17.86 -17.30
N THR A 14 -66.46 16.98 -16.78
CA THR A 14 -66.08 16.97 -15.35
C THR A 14 -64.76 16.23 -15.18
N ASP A 15 -63.88 16.93 -14.49
CA ASP A 15 -62.58 16.60 -13.93
C ASP A 15 -62.39 15.16 -13.42
N GLY A 16 -61.17 14.66 -13.60
CA GLY A 16 -60.70 13.38 -13.10
C GLY A 16 -59.21 13.24 -13.34
N ASP A 17 -58.45 14.06 -12.63
CA ASP A 17 -57.02 14.00 -12.41
C ASP A 17 -56.45 12.56 -12.40
N ALA A 18 -55.59 12.28 -13.37
CA ALA A 18 -54.51 11.35 -13.21
C ALA A 18 -53.32 11.96 -13.96
N GLY A 19 -52.73 12.99 -13.34
CA GLY A 19 -51.40 13.47 -13.69
C GLY A 19 -50.46 12.27 -13.84
N THR A 20 -50.23 11.85 -15.08
CA THR A 20 -49.15 10.94 -15.41
C THR A 20 -47.90 11.77 -15.24
N ASN A 21 -47.40 11.80 -14.00
CA ASN A 21 -46.05 12.21 -13.69
C ASN A 21 -45.14 11.23 -14.43
N SER A 22 -44.90 11.51 -15.71
CA SER A 22 -43.72 11.02 -16.40
C SER A 22 -42.56 11.71 -15.69
N ALA A 23 -42.12 11.07 -14.60
CA ALA A 23 -40.86 11.36 -13.97
C ALA A 23 -39.80 11.08 -15.04
N ARG A 24 -39.43 12.12 -15.76
CA ARG A 24 -38.24 12.14 -16.61
C ARG A 24 -37.11 11.56 -15.76
N PRO A 25 -36.45 10.48 -16.16
CA PRO A 25 -35.38 9.92 -15.36
C PRO A 25 -34.36 11.04 -15.12
N LYS A 26 -34.11 11.32 -13.84
CA LYS A 26 -33.11 12.28 -13.38
C LYS A 26 -31.85 12.01 -14.19
N GLY A 27 -31.26 13.05 -14.80
CA GLY A 27 -30.16 12.93 -15.76
C GLY A 27 -29.08 11.98 -15.24
N ILE A 28 -29.13 10.73 -15.70
CA ILE A 28 -28.06 9.77 -15.49
C ILE A 28 -26.95 10.24 -16.39
N THR A 29 -25.88 10.76 -15.78
CA THR A 29 -24.69 11.19 -16.52
C THR A 29 -24.20 9.99 -17.32
N LEU A 30 -24.14 10.14 -18.64
CA LEU A 30 -23.58 9.11 -19.52
C LEU A 30 -22.11 8.95 -19.12
N GLN A 31 -21.77 7.83 -18.49
CA GLN A 31 -20.37 7.46 -18.30
C GLN A 31 -19.72 7.38 -19.68
N GLU A 32 -18.68 8.17 -19.90
CA GLU A 32 -17.97 8.15 -21.17
C GLU A 32 -17.11 6.88 -21.27
N PRO A 33 -17.03 6.25 -22.46
CA PRO A 33 -16.17 5.10 -22.63
C PRO A 33 -14.69 5.51 -22.53
N PRO A 34 -13.83 4.68 -21.90
CA PRO A 34 -12.40 4.95 -21.85
C PRO A 34 -11.80 4.89 -23.26
N LEU A 35 -10.92 5.86 -23.55
CA LEU A 35 -10.27 5.98 -24.86
C LEU A 35 -8.95 5.21 -24.90
N ILE A 36 -8.74 4.46 -25.98
CA ILE A 36 -7.44 3.88 -26.32
C ILE A 36 -6.55 4.99 -26.88
N THR A 37 -5.57 5.40 -26.07
CA THR A 37 -4.59 6.46 -26.40
C THR A 37 -3.23 5.90 -26.83
N SER A 38 -2.93 4.64 -26.51
CA SER A 38 -1.68 3.95 -26.82
C SER A 38 -1.89 2.45 -26.94
N PHE A 39 -1.07 1.77 -27.76
CA PHE A 39 -0.96 0.31 -27.83
C PHE A 39 0.16 -0.25 -26.94
N ALA A 40 0.75 0.56 -26.06
CA ALA A 40 1.63 0.07 -25.01
C ALA A 40 0.87 -0.92 -24.10
N HIS A 41 1.49 -2.03 -23.74
CA HIS A 41 0.83 -3.12 -23.01
C HIS A 41 0.18 -2.64 -21.70
N GLU A 42 0.91 -1.90 -20.87
CA GLU A 42 0.38 -1.31 -19.62
C GLU A 42 -0.83 -0.40 -19.85
N ALA A 43 -0.80 0.42 -20.91
CA ALA A 43 -1.92 1.30 -21.25
C ALA A 43 -3.17 0.51 -21.68
N LEU A 44 -2.97 -0.61 -22.40
CA LEU A 44 -4.06 -1.50 -22.79
C LEU A 44 -4.62 -2.29 -21.59
N VAL A 45 -3.79 -2.71 -20.63
CA VAL A 45 -4.24 -3.35 -19.38
C VAL A 45 -5.13 -2.39 -18.61
N LYS A 46 -4.65 -1.16 -18.39
CA LYS A 46 -5.43 -0.12 -17.72
C LYS A 46 -6.74 0.17 -18.45
N TRP A 47 -6.68 0.36 -19.77
CA TRP A 47 -7.87 0.58 -20.58
C TRP A 47 -8.86 -0.58 -20.47
N LYS A 48 -8.40 -1.84 -20.46
CA LYS A 48 -9.26 -3.02 -20.35
C LYS A 48 -10.00 -3.03 -19.00
N HIS A 49 -9.33 -2.71 -17.90
CA HIS A 49 -9.97 -2.60 -16.57
C HIS A 49 -11.02 -1.50 -16.54
N GLU A 50 -10.70 -0.30 -17.04
CA GLU A 50 -11.66 0.80 -17.14
C GLU A 50 -12.84 0.45 -18.05
N ARG A 51 -12.59 -0.32 -19.12
CA ARG A 51 -13.59 -0.74 -20.08
C ARG A 51 -14.59 -1.72 -19.49
N VAL A 52 -14.14 -2.67 -18.66
CA VAL A 52 -15.01 -3.59 -17.93
C VAL A 52 -15.93 -2.81 -16.99
N LEU A 53 -15.38 -1.88 -16.20
CA LEU A 53 -16.19 -1.04 -15.30
C LEU A 53 -17.22 -0.19 -16.06
N TYR A 54 -16.86 0.32 -17.23
CA TYR A 54 -17.78 1.01 -18.12
C TYR A 54 -18.89 0.09 -18.64
N GLU A 55 -18.56 -1.12 -19.07
CA GLU A 55 -19.53 -2.09 -19.58
C GLU A 55 -20.51 -2.55 -18.49
N ASP A 56 -20.01 -2.83 -17.28
CA ASP A 56 -20.85 -3.16 -16.12
C ASP A 56 -21.81 -1.99 -15.78
N ALA A 57 -21.33 -0.75 -15.82
CA ALA A 57 -22.17 0.43 -15.59
C ALA A 57 -23.25 0.61 -16.67
N VAL A 58 -22.92 0.33 -17.93
CA VAL A 58 -23.89 0.33 -19.03
C VAL A 58 -24.93 -0.76 -18.83
N GLU A 59 -24.53 -1.98 -18.45
CA GLU A 59 -25.45 -3.09 -18.18
C GLU A 59 -26.41 -2.78 -17.03
N ASN A 60 -25.91 -2.24 -15.92
CA ASN A 60 -26.73 -1.82 -14.78
C ASN A 60 -27.77 -0.76 -15.18
N ARG A 61 -27.36 0.26 -15.95
CA ARG A 61 -28.30 1.26 -16.48
C ARG A 61 -29.35 0.64 -17.39
N CYS A 62 -28.95 -0.24 -18.30
CA CYS A 62 -29.88 -0.90 -19.22
C CYS A 62 -30.90 -1.75 -18.45
N ALA A 63 -30.49 -2.40 -17.35
CA ALA A 63 -31.40 -3.12 -16.47
C ALA A 63 -32.44 -2.20 -15.79
N GLU A 64 -32.04 -0.99 -15.39
CA GLU A 64 -32.94 -0.01 -14.76
C GLU A 64 -33.90 0.68 -15.74
N THR A 65 -33.42 0.98 -16.95
CA THR A 65 -34.14 1.77 -17.96
C THR A 65 -34.91 0.92 -18.97
N GLY A 66 -34.56 -0.36 -19.11
CA GLY A 66 -35.08 -1.25 -20.15
C GLY A 66 -34.51 -1.00 -21.55
N GLU A 67 -33.49 -0.14 -21.67
CA GLU A 67 -32.80 0.12 -22.94
C GLU A 67 -31.96 -1.09 -23.38
N ALA A 68 -31.83 -1.30 -24.70
CA ALA A 68 -30.96 -2.34 -25.23
C ALA A 68 -29.47 -1.96 -25.02
N VAL A 69 -28.68 -2.86 -24.43
CA VAL A 69 -27.23 -2.67 -24.19
C VAL A 69 -26.49 -2.25 -25.46
N ALA A 70 -26.81 -2.87 -26.60
CA ALA A 70 -26.18 -2.55 -27.88
C ALA A 70 -26.44 -1.11 -28.36
N ALA A 71 -27.52 -0.47 -27.91
CA ALA A 71 -27.82 0.92 -28.25
C ALA A 71 -27.08 1.92 -27.35
N VAL A 72 -26.77 1.54 -26.11
CA VAL A 72 -26.13 2.42 -25.12
C VAL A 72 -24.61 2.26 -25.11
N ARG A 73 -24.11 1.03 -25.27
CA ARG A 73 -22.69 0.70 -25.24
C ARG A 73 -21.99 1.29 -26.46
N ARG A 74 -20.96 2.11 -26.25
CA ARG A 74 -20.12 2.62 -27.34
C ARG A 74 -19.14 1.55 -27.81
N PRO A 75 -19.07 1.25 -29.12
CA PRO A 75 -18.11 0.31 -29.69
C PRO A 75 -16.64 0.65 -29.38
N VAL A 76 -15.78 -0.37 -29.33
CA VAL A 76 -14.31 -0.20 -29.18
C VAL A 76 -13.74 0.61 -30.34
N LEU A 77 -14.22 0.37 -31.58
CA LEU A 77 -13.83 1.13 -32.78
C LEU A 77 -14.13 2.63 -32.68
N LYS A 78 -15.10 3.02 -31.85
CA LYS A 78 -15.44 4.43 -31.59
C LYS A 78 -14.70 5.01 -30.38
N SER A 79 -13.95 4.19 -29.67
CA SER A 79 -13.26 4.52 -28.42
C SER A 79 -11.73 4.50 -28.60
N ILE A 80 -11.24 4.75 -29.81
CA ILE A 80 -9.80 4.77 -30.14
C ILE A 80 -9.46 6.06 -30.90
N ASN A 81 -8.26 6.61 -30.65
CA ASN A 81 -7.77 7.74 -31.42
C ASN A 81 -7.66 7.39 -32.92
N LYS A 82 -8.26 8.19 -33.81
CA LYS A 82 -8.28 7.93 -35.26
C LYS A 82 -6.89 7.76 -35.88
N ARG A 83 -5.90 8.57 -35.45
CA ARG A 83 -4.51 8.47 -35.94
C ARG A 83 -3.87 7.15 -35.50
N LEU A 84 -4.15 6.74 -34.26
CA LEU A 84 -3.64 5.50 -33.70
C LEU A 84 -4.25 4.29 -34.41
N LEU A 85 -5.58 4.29 -34.62
CA LEU A 85 -6.28 3.24 -35.37
C LEU A 85 -5.74 3.10 -36.79
N LYS A 86 -5.51 4.22 -37.51
CA LYS A 86 -4.93 4.20 -38.86
C LYS A 86 -3.52 3.58 -38.87
N SER A 87 -2.68 3.92 -37.90
CA SER A 87 -1.33 3.36 -37.81
C SER A 87 -1.38 1.86 -37.53
N PHE A 88 -2.24 1.45 -36.60
CA PHE A 88 -2.41 0.04 -36.24
C PHE A 88 -2.97 -0.79 -37.40
N SER A 89 -3.96 -0.26 -38.12
CA SER A 89 -4.55 -0.93 -39.27
C SER A 89 -3.55 -1.17 -40.39
N GLU A 90 -2.73 -0.17 -40.69
CA GLU A 90 -1.76 -0.21 -41.78
C GLU A 90 -0.59 -1.15 -41.47
N PHE A 91 -0.03 -1.06 -40.27
CA PHE A 91 1.21 -1.77 -39.94
C PHE A 91 0.98 -3.13 -39.28
N GLU A 92 0.00 -3.26 -38.39
CA GLU A 92 -0.25 -4.50 -37.65
C GLU A 92 -1.23 -5.41 -38.39
N LEU A 93 -2.44 -4.91 -38.68
CA LEU A 93 -3.50 -5.72 -39.29
C LEU A 93 -3.37 -5.86 -40.80
N ARG A 94 -2.69 -4.92 -41.46
CA ARG A 94 -2.56 -4.82 -42.93
C ARG A 94 -3.92 -4.82 -43.66
N ILE A 95 -4.90 -4.18 -43.03
CA ILE A 95 -6.29 -4.09 -43.50
C ILE A 95 -6.69 -2.63 -43.53
N PRO A 96 -7.38 -2.14 -44.58
CA PRO A 96 -7.86 -0.77 -44.63
C PRO A 96 -8.85 -0.50 -43.49
N VAL A 97 -8.84 0.73 -42.95
CA VAL A 97 -9.61 1.10 -41.74
C VAL A 97 -11.10 0.81 -41.88
N GLU A 98 -11.62 0.90 -43.11
CA GLU A 98 -13.02 0.68 -43.45
C GLU A 98 -13.45 -0.78 -43.30
N ASN A 99 -12.50 -1.73 -43.41
CA ASN A 99 -12.76 -3.16 -43.34
C ASN A 99 -12.47 -3.76 -41.95
N ILE A 100 -12.10 -2.94 -40.97
CA ILE A 100 -11.86 -3.42 -39.60
C ILE A 100 -13.19 -3.63 -38.91
N THR A 101 -13.44 -4.85 -38.45
CA THR A 101 -14.59 -5.14 -37.59
C THR A 101 -14.22 -4.97 -36.11
N GLU A 102 -15.23 -4.82 -35.26
CA GLU A 102 -15.02 -4.65 -33.82
C GLU A 102 -14.39 -5.90 -33.19
N GLU A 103 -14.74 -7.07 -33.69
CA GLU A 103 -14.19 -8.37 -33.29
C GLU A 103 -12.71 -8.46 -33.63
N MET A 104 -12.30 -7.98 -34.81
CA MET A 104 -10.90 -7.98 -35.22
C MET A 104 -10.05 -7.09 -34.33
N LEU A 105 -10.52 -5.87 -34.03
CA LEU A 105 -9.81 -4.96 -33.14
C LEU A 105 -9.72 -5.52 -31.72
N THR A 106 -10.81 -6.07 -31.19
CA THR A 106 -10.85 -6.67 -29.85
C THR A 106 -9.92 -7.88 -29.76
N ALA A 107 -9.94 -8.77 -30.76
CA ALA A 107 -9.05 -9.91 -30.84
C ALA A 107 -7.57 -9.50 -30.92
N ALA A 108 -7.26 -8.42 -31.65
CA ALA A 108 -5.91 -7.90 -31.74
C ALA A 108 -5.42 -7.30 -30.41
N ILE A 109 -6.29 -6.57 -29.69
CA ILE A 109 -5.99 -6.08 -28.34
C ILE A 109 -5.77 -7.25 -27.38
N ASP A 110 -6.65 -8.25 -27.39
CA ASP A 110 -6.52 -9.43 -26.55
C ASP A 110 -5.28 -10.26 -26.91
N HIS A 111 -4.86 -10.27 -28.18
CA HIS A 111 -3.60 -10.87 -28.60
C HIS A 111 -2.38 -10.15 -28.01
N ILE A 112 -2.36 -8.81 -28.03
CA ILE A 112 -1.28 -8.00 -27.42
C ILE A 112 -1.23 -8.21 -25.91
N LEU A 113 -2.39 -8.19 -25.24
CA LEU A 113 -2.51 -8.44 -23.80
C LEU A 113 -2.15 -9.89 -23.43
N GLY A 114 -2.40 -10.83 -24.35
CA GLY A 114 -2.04 -12.22 -24.19
C GLY A 114 -0.57 -12.51 -24.48
N SER A 115 0.19 -11.66 -25.17
CA SER A 115 1.60 -11.90 -25.47
C SER A 115 2.53 -11.41 -24.36
N VAL A 116 3.67 -12.10 -24.24
CA VAL A 116 4.76 -11.61 -23.41
C VAL A 116 5.36 -10.40 -24.12
N MET A 117 5.61 -9.33 -23.37
CA MET A 117 6.15 -8.09 -23.93
C MET A 117 7.40 -8.36 -24.79
N ASN A 118 7.40 -7.83 -26.01
CA ASN A 118 8.48 -7.94 -27.01
C ASN A 118 8.78 -9.36 -27.53
N ASP A 119 7.89 -10.35 -27.31
CA ASP A 119 8.09 -11.76 -27.68
C ASP A 119 9.43 -12.37 -27.19
N ALA A 120 10.07 -11.72 -26.22
CA ALA A 120 11.32 -12.14 -25.62
C ALA A 120 11.04 -13.05 -24.41
N THR A 121 11.99 -13.93 -24.08
CA THR A 121 11.93 -14.65 -22.80
C THR A 121 12.15 -13.64 -21.66
N PRO A 122 11.15 -13.37 -20.81
CA PRO A 122 11.26 -12.32 -19.82
C PRO A 122 12.04 -12.82 -18.60
N ASP A 123 12.82 -11.95 -17.97
CA ASP A 123 13.36 -12.22 -16.63
C ASP A 123 12.24 -12.06 -15.59
N VAL A 124 11.41 -13.10 -15.49
CA VAL A 124 10.27 -13.13 -14.58
C VAL A 124 10.69 -12.80 -13.15
N MET A 125 11.80 -13.36 -12.68
CA MET A 125 12.24 -13.17 -11.29
C MET A 125 12.74 -11.74 -11.05
N GLY A 126 13.45 -11.15 -12.02
CA GLY A 126 13.91 -9.76 -11.97
C GLY A 126 12.75 -8.76 -11.95
N ILE A 127 11.79 -8.92 -12.87
CA ILE A 127 10.58 -8.07 -12.96
C ILE A 127 9.81 -8.14 -11.64
N ILE A 128 9.50 -9.34 -11.17
CA ILE A 128 8.78 -9.53 -9.91
C ILE A 128 9.54 -8.91 -8.74
N ALA A 129 10.85 -9.13 -8.63
CA ALA A 129 11.64 -8.58 -7.51
C ALA A 129 11.66 -7.04 -7.49
N GLN A 130 11.51 -6.41 -8.66
CA GLN A 130 11.45 -4.97 -8.79
C GLN A 130 10.07 -4.41 -8.39
N HIS A 131 8.99 -5.09 -8.81
CA HIS A 131 7.62 -4.56 -8.75
C HIS A 131 6.78 -5.13 -7.60
N LEU A 132 6.97 -6.39 -7.19
CA LEU A 132 6.22 -7.03 -6.11
C LEU A 132 6.85 -6.72 -4.73
N LYS A 133 6.22 -5.84 -3.96
CA LYS A 133 6.70 -5.44 -2.62
C LYS A 133 5.55 -5.43 -1.61
N MET A 134 5.78 -6.05 -0.46
CA MET A 134 4.83 -5.99 0.66
C MET A 134 4.88 -4.60 1.31
N ASP A 135 3.73 -3.91 1.37
CA ASP A 135 3.61 -2.62 2.05
C ASP A 135 3.63 -2.80 3.58
N LEU A 136 4.77 -2.49 4.22
CA LEU A 136 4.90 -2.56 5.67
C LEU A 136 4.27 -1.35 6.40
N GLY A 137 3.84 -0.32 5.68
CA GLY A 137 3.13 0.84 6.22
C GLY A 137 1.68 0.55 6.57
N GLN A 138 1.04 -0.39 5.85
CA GLN A 138 -0.29 -0.87 6.15
C GLN A 138 -0.35 -1.53 7.55
N LYS A 139 -1.18 -0.95 8.42
CA LYS A 139 -1.35 -1.38 9.83
C LYS A 139 -2.25 -2.60 9.95
N ASP A 140 -3.27 -2.71 9.10
CA ASP A 140 -4.10 -3.91 9.06
C ASP A 140 -3.31 -5.03 8.38
N VAL A 141 -2.89 -6.00 9.18
CA VAL A 141 -2.13 -7.17 8.71
C VAL A 141 -2.88 -7.93 7.63
N LYS A 142 -4.20 -8.09 7.75
CA LYS A 142 -4.99 -8.88 6.79
C LYS A 142 -5.07 -8.16 5.46
N ALA A 143 -5.36 -6.86 5.47
CA ALA A 143 -5.34 -6.02 4.27
C ALA A 143 -3.97 -6.09 3.60
N ARG A 144 -2.88 -5.88 4.36
CA ARG A 144 -1.50 -5.96 3.85
C ARG A 144 -1.18 -7.25 3.09
N ILE A 145 -1.70 -8.39 3.56
CA ILE A 145 -1.47 -9.68 2.90
C ILE A 145 -2.33 -9.79 1.64
N LEU A 146 -3.59 -9.38 1.69
CA LEU A 146 -4.48 -9.37 0.53
C LEU A 146 -3.91 -8.47 -0.58
N ASP A 147 -3.56 -7.23 -0.23
CA ASP A 147 -2.95 -6.26 -1.15
C ASP A 147 -1.66 -6.82 -1.77
N TYR A 148 -0.86 -7.58 -1.01
CA TYR A 148 0.36 -8.21 -1.54
C TYR A 148 0.07 -9.32 -2.56
N PHE A 149 -0.97 -10.13 -2.36
CA PHE A 149 -1.36 -11.17 -3.32
C PHE A 149 -2.06 -10.57 -4.54
N ASP A 150 -2.86 -9.53 -4.34
CA ASP A 150 -3.49 -8.76 -5.41
C ASP A 150 -2.44 -8.09 -6.31
N CYS A 151 -1.46 -7.42 -5.70
CA CYS A 151 -0.31 -6.82 -6.38
C CYS A 151 0.48 -7.84 -7.23
N MET A 152 0.54 -9.12 -6.82
CA MET A 152 1.16 -10.15 -7.66
C MET A 152 0.38 -10.35 -8.97
N GLU A 153 -0.95 -10.46 -8.92
CA GLU A 153 -1.76 -10.62 -10.14
C GLU A 153 -1.68 -9.35 -11.01
N GLU A 154 -1.71 -8.16 -10.39
CA GLU A 154 -1.51 -6.88 -11.11
C GLU A 154 -0.16 -6.85 -11.86
N VAL A 155 0.94 -7.22 -11.20
CA VAL A 155 2.27 -7.28 -11.84
C VAL A 155 2.30 -8.33 -12.95
N ILE A 156 1.57 -9.44 -12.81
CA ILE A 156 1.48 -10.46 -13.87
C ILE A 156 0.79 -9.90 -15.11
N GLU A 157 -0.26 -9.11 -14.93
CA GLU A 157 -1.02 -8.49 -16.01
C GLU A 157 -0.24 -7.36 -16.68
N VAL A 158 0.25 -6.39 -15.90
CA VAL A 158 0.95 -5.19 -16.44
C VAL A 158 2.20 -5.55 -17.23
N HIS A 159 2.89 -6.64 -16.87
CA HIS A 159 4.11 -7.08 -17.54
C HIS A 159 3.89 -8.22 -18.55
N GLY A 160 2.65 -8.58 -18.87
CA GLY A 160 2.35 -9.63 -19.85
C GLY A 160 2.86 -11.01 -19.46
N LEU A 161 2.99 -11.30 -18.15
CA LEU A 161 3.49 -12.58 -17.64
C LEU A 161 2.41 -13.65 -17.54
N GLY A 162 1.17 -13.33 -17.92
CA GLY A 162 0.00 -14.20 -17.84
C GLY A 162 0.22 -15.57 -18.48
N LYS A 163 0.77 -15.64 -19.70
CA LYS A 163 1.07 -16.93 -20.38
C LYS A 163 1.97 -17.85 -19.56
N ILE A 164 2.92 -17.29 -18.81
CA ILE A 164 3.92 -18.07 -18.04
C ILE A 164 3.36 -18.44 -16.66
N LEU A 165 2.62 -17.54 -16.03
CA LEU A 165 2.25 -17.65 -14.62
C LEU A 165 0.81 -18.09 -14.37
N LYS A 166 -0.15 -17.83 -15.27
CA LYS A 166 -1.59 -18.04 -15.05
C LYS A 166 -1.93 -19.42 -14.51
N SER A 167 -1.35 -20.48 -15.08
CA SER A 167 -1.59 -21.87 -14.64
C SER A 167 -0.42 -22.47 -13.85
N ASN A 168 0.66 -21.72 -13.62
CA ASN A 168 1.86 -22.22 -12.94
C ASN A 168 1.84 -21.86 -11.45
N ALA A 169 0.98 -22.53 -10.69
CA ALA A 169 0.85 -22.34 -9.24
C ALA A 169 2.19 -22.50 -8.52
N LYS A 170 3.07 -23.40 -8.99
CA LYS A 170 4.40 -23.61 -8.41
C LYS A 170 5.28 -22.38 -8.52
N LEU A 171 5.30 -21.77 -9.70
CA LEU A 171 6.09 -20.57 -9.92
C LEU A 171 5.50 -19.37 -9.19
N LYS A 172 4.17 -19.21 -9.16
CA LYS A 172 3.48 -18.20 -8.34
C LYS A 172 3.87 -18.32 -6.86
N CYS A 173 3.80 -19.52 -6.29
CA CYS A 173 4.20 -19.78 -4.90
C CYS A 173 5.67 -19.41 -4.64
N LYS A 174 6.58 -19.78 -5.56
CA LYS A 174 8.00 -19.43 -5.46
C LYS A 174 8.21 -17.91 -5.46
N ILE A 175 7.57 -17.21 -6.40
CA ILE A 175 7.63 -15.75 -6.54
C ILE A 175 7.18 -15.05 -5.27
N ILE A 176 6.02 -15.43 -4.72
CA ILE A 176 5.48 -14.87 -3.48
C ILE A 176 6.50 -15.03 -2.37
N VAL A 177 6.99 -16.25 -2.13
CA VAL A 177 7.89 -16.57 -1.02
C VAL A 177 9.23 -15.86 -1.13
N GLU A 178 9.80 -15.76 -2.34
CA GLU A 178 11.08 -15.09 -2.53
C GLU A 178 11.01 -13.58 -2.27
N ASN A 179 9.84 -12.97 -2.48
CA ASN A 179 9.63 -11.53 -2.32
C ASN A 179 8.98 -11.14 -0.98
N LEU A 180 8.69 -12.10 -0.11
CA LEU A 180 8.21 -11.81 1.24
C LEU A 180 9.18 -10.93 2.03
N ARG A 181 8.59 -9.99 2.78
CA ARG A 181 9.27 -9.12 3.73
C ARG A 181 8.48 -9.09 5.03
N PRO A 182 9.14 -8.96 6.20
CA PRO A 182 10.59 -8.93 6.41
C PRO A 182 11.26 -10.30 6.21
N GLY A 183 12.60 -10.35 6.11
CA GLY A 183 13.34 -11.60 5.83
C GLY A 183 13.04 -12.76 6.79
N LYS A 184 12.79 -12.45 8.07
CA LYS A 184 12.37 -13.44 9.07
C LYS A 184 11.07 -14.17 8.69
N LEU A 185 10.10 -13.45 8.11
CA LEU A 185 8.84 -14.02 7.62
C LEU A 185 9.13 -14.99 6.47
N LYS A 186 9.94 -14.55 5.51
CA LYS A 186 10.37 -15.39 4.39
C LYS A 186 10.99 -16.70 4.88
N ASP A 187 11.88 -16.64 5.86
CA ASP A 187 12.51 -17.85 6.42
C ASP A 187 11.53 -18.77 7.14
N GLN A 188 10.54 -18.21 7.85
CA GLN A 188 9.48 -19.01 8.50
C GLN A 188 8.60 -19.73 7.48
N VAL A 189 8.20 -19.04 6.42
CA VAL A 189 7.38 -19.63 5.35
C VAL A 189 8.19 -20.68 4.58
N LYS A 190 9.49 -20.44 4.32
CA LYS A 190 10.39 -21.47 3.74
C LYS A 190 10.48 -22.72 4.59
N ARG A 191 10.62 -22.59 5.92
CA ARG A 191 10.57 -23.74 6.84
C ARG A 191 9.22 -24.46 6.81
N ALA A 192 8.10 -23.74 6.77
CA ALA A 192 6.78 -24.36 6.64
C ALA A 192 6.67 -25.20 5.36
N ILE A 193 7.22 -24.70 4.25
CA ILE A 193 7.31 -25.40 2.96
C ILE A 193 8.25 -26.62 3.02
N GLU A 194 9.31 -26.59 3.85
CA GLU A 194 10.18 -27.75 4.08
C GLU A 194 9.44 -28.87 4.83
N TYR A 195 8.58 -28.52 5.80
CA TYR A 195 7.76 -29.49 6.52
C TYR A 195 6.59 -30.03 5.69
N ASP A 196 5.96 -29.18 4.86
CA ASP A 196 4.90 -29.58 3.94
C ASP A 196 5.21 -29.09 2.50
N PRO A 197 5.87 -29.93 1.69
CA PRO A 197 6.19 -29.60 0.31
C PRO A 197 4.98 -29.36 -0.60
N ALA A 198 3.77 -29.80 -0.23
CA ALA A 198 2.56 -29.58 -1.03
C ALA A 198 2.22 -28.07 -1.13
N LEU A 199 2.63 -27.27 -0.14
CA LEU A 199 2.50 -25.81 -0.14
C LEU A 199 3.19 -25.14 -1.34
N LYS A 200 4.18 -25.80 -1.96
CA LYS A 200 4.84 -25.27 -3.16
C LYS A 200 3.93 -25.20 -4.36
N ALA A 201 2.82 -25.93 -4.39
CA ALA A 201 1.92 -26.02 -5.54
C ALA A 201 0.49 -25.57 -5.24
N ASP A 202 0.22 -25.12 -4.00
CA ASP A 202 -1.11 -24.73 -3.54
C ASP A 202 -1.09 -23.29 -3.03
N LEU A 203 -1.62 -22.39 -3.86
CA LEU A 203 -1.60 -20.95 -3.59
C LEU A 203 -2.48 -20.58 -2.39
N HIS A 204 -3.62 -21.26 -2.20
CA HIS A 204 -4.55 -20.98 -1.11
C HIS A 204 -3.98 -21.44 0.23
N ARG A 205 -3.43 -22.66 0.28
CA ARG A 205 -2.77 -23.14 1.50
C ARG A 205 -1.52 -22.33 1.83
N LEU A 206 -0.77 -21.89 0.82
CA LEU A 206 0.36 -20.97 1.03
C LEU A 206 -0.12 -19.63 1.61
N PHE A 207 -1.20 -19.06 1.07
CA PHE A 207 -1.80 -17.82 1.59
C PHE A 207 -2.15 -17.95 3.08
N ASP A 208 -2.80 -19.04 3.49
CA ASP A 208 -3.15 -19.27 4.89
C ASP A 208 -1.92 -19.34 5.81
N VAL A 209 -0.86 -20.02 5.36
CA VAL A 209 0.41 -20.11 6.09
C VAL A 209 1.08 -18.75 6.20
N VAL A 210 1.17 -17.99 5.09
CA VAL A 210 1.72 -16.63 5.08
C VAL A 210 0.94 -15.75 6.04
N LYS A 211 -0.39 -15.77 5.96
CA LYS A 211 -1.27 -14.98 6.83
C LYS A 211 -1.03 -15.26 8.30
N HIS A 212 -0.96 -16.54 8.67
CA HIS A 212 -0.70 -16.94 10.05
C HIS A 212 0.68 -16.48 10.54
N GLU A 213 1.74 -16.65 9.74
CA GLU A 213 3.10 -16.26 10.13
C GLU A 213 3.29 -14.74 10.18
N VAL A 214 2.64 -13.96 9.30
CA VAL A 214 2.66 -12.49 9.37
C VAL A 214 1.98 -12.02 10.65
N ILE A 215 0.82 -12.57 11.02
CA ILE A 215 0.11 -12.20 12.26
C ILE A 215 1.00 -12.47 13.49
N LYS A 216 1.62 -13.64 13.56
CA LYS A 216 2.57 -13.97 14.65
C LYS A 216 3.73 -12.99 14.71
N ASN A 217 4.32 -12.65 13.57
CA ASN A 217 5.43 -11.71 13.52
C ASN A 217 5.02 -10.29 13.94
N GLN A 218 3.83 -9.84 13.53
CA GLN A 218 3.30 -8.55 13.96
C GLN A 218 3.09 -8.52 15.48
N GLN A 219 2.47 -9.56 16.05
CA GLN A 219 2.28 -9.66 17.50
C GLN A 219 3.60 -9.63 18.26
N ALA A 220 4.61 -10.36 17.79
CA ALA A 220 5.94 -10.34 18.39
C ALA A 220 6.61 -8.95 18.32
N PHE A 221 6.43 -8.25 17.20
CA PHE A 221 6.94 -6.90 17.01
C PHE A 221 6.24 -5.88 17.92
N ASP A 222 4.92 -5.96 18.04
CA ASP A 222 4.14 -5.08 18.92
C ASP A 222 4.50 -5.29 20.39
N LEU A 223 4.72 -6.54 20.81
CA LEU A 223 5.21 -6.87 22.15
C LEU A 223 6.60 -6.26 22.42
N TYR A 224 7.51 -6.36 21.45
CA TYR A 224 8.84 -5.77 21.54
C TYR A 224 8.77 -4.25 21.68
N GLN A 225 7.94 -3.57 20.87
CA GLN A 225 7.73 -2.12 21.01
C GLN A 225 7.16 -1.72 22.37
N ARG A 226 6.23 -2.51 22.93
CA ARG A 226 5.68 -2.26 24.28
C ARG A 226 6.70 -2.45 25.39
N MET A 227 7.71 -3.31 25.20
CA MET A 227 8.81 -3.47 26.17
C MET A 227 9.77 -2.28 26.11
N ASP A 228 10.18 -1.86 24.91
CA ASP A 228 11.09 -0.72 24.73
C ASP A 228 10.53 0.60 25.31
N LYS A 229 9.23 0.84 25.10
CA LYS A 229 8.53 2.01 25.68
C LYS A 229 8.50 2.00 27.22
N ARG A 230 8.41 0.82 27.85
CA ARG A 230 8.42 0.68 29.32
C ARG A 230 9.81 0.94 29.90
N ASP A 231 10.85 0.47 29.23
CA ASP A 231 12.24 0.67 29.68
C ASP A 231 12.70 2.13 29.51
N ASN A 232 12.22 2.84 28.49
CA ASN A 232 12.48 4.27 28.33
C ASN A 232 11.64 5.14 29.29
N GLY A 233 10.35 4.83 29.50
CA GLY A 233 9.52 5.58 30.47
C GLY A 233 10.00 5.49 31.93
N ASN A 234 10.74 4.42 32.29
CA ASN A 234 11.29 4.26 33.63
C ASN A 234 12.59 5.08 33.86
N LYS A 235 13.27 5.55 32.80
CA LYS A 235 14.46 6.41 32.93
C LYS A 235 14.10 7.87 33.20
N ASP A 236 12.97 8.34 32.69
CA ASP A 236 12.48 9.71 32.93
C ASP A 236 11.93 9.88 34.36
N ASN A 237 11.30 8.84 34.90
CA ASN A 237 10.79 8.86 36.29
C ASN A 237 11.89 8.75 37.36
N ARG A 238 13.11 8.27 37.03
CA ARG A 238 14.23 8.24 37.99
C ARG A 238 14.92 9.58 38.15
N HIS A 239 14.94 10.43 37.12
CA HIS A 239 15.56 11.76 37.21
C HIS A 239 14.70 12.78 37.96
N LYS A 240 13.39 12.55 38.10
CA LYS A 240 12.50 13.47 38.84
C LYS A 240 12.42 13.21 40.35
N LYS A 241 12.97 12.08 40.84
CA LYS A 241 12.89 11.70 42.27
C LYS A 241 14.16 11.95 43.09
N GLN A 242 15.18 12.60 42.50
CA GLN A 242 16.44 12.93 43.20
C GLN A 242 16.63 14.41 43.56
N LEU A 243 15.64 15.27 43.31
CA LEU A 243 15.66 16.67 43.78
C LEU A 243 14.52 16.89 44.77
N GLY A 244 14.80 16.58 46.04
CA GLY A 244 13.92 16.97 47.15
C GLY A 244 13.79 15.91 48.24
N HIS A 245 14.83 15.70 49.04
CA HIS A 245 14.61 15.56 50.48
C HIS A 245 15.91 15.82 51.25
N ASP A 246 16.01 17.01 51.83
CA ASP A 246 16.99 17.32 52.86
C ASP A 246 16.25 17.50 54.20
N LYS A 247 16.75 16.79 55.22
CA LYS A 247 16.62 17.03 56.68
C LYS A 247 15.29 16.75 57.40
N LYS A 248 15.29 15.69 58.22
CA LYS A 248 15.25 15.67 59.72
C LYS A 248 14.76 14.30 60.20
N GLN A 249 15.63 13.48 60.81
CA GLN A 249 15.93 13.35 62.25
C GLN A 249 15.05 12.31 62.96
N PHE A 250 15.72 11.21 63.36
CA PHE A 250 15.56 10.37 64.56
C PHE A 250 14.20 10.29 65.27
N ASN A 251 13.67 9.07 65.43
CA ASN A 251 13.51 8.51 66.78
C ASN A 251 13.46 6.97 66.78
N TYR A 252 14.11 6.38 67.80
CA TYR A 252 14.06 4.96 68.15
C TYR A 252 12.70 4.64 68.78
N ASP A 253 12.08 3.50 68.44
CA ASP A 253 11.63 2.59 69.50
C ASP A 253 11.45 1.14 69.01
N LYS A 254 11.72 0.25 69.96
CA LYS A 254 11.95 -1.18 69.86
C LYS A 254 10.70 -1.90 70.37
N LYS A 255 10.19 -2.88 69.62
CA LYS A 255 9.65 -4.11 70.24
C LYS A 255 9.62 -5.28 69.27
N GLN A 256 10.44 -6.26 69.64
CA GLN A 256 10.47 -7.63 69.17
C GLN A 256 9.18 -8.35 69.61
N VAL A 257 8.66 -9.26 68.78
CA VAL A 257 8.22 -10.57 69.25
C VAL A 257 8.62 -11.63 68.22
N ILE A 258 9.26 -12.65 68.76
CA ILE A 258 9.86 -13.84 68.16
C ILE A 258 8.76 -14.85 67.82
N ASN A 259 8.91 -15.58 66.70
CA ASN A 259 8.80 -17.04 66.76
C ASN A 259 9.55 -17.74 65.62
N ASP A 260 10.46 -18.59 66.07
CA ASP A 260 11.29 -19.54 65.35
C ASP A 260 10.48 -20.60 64.59
N LYS A 261 10.98 -20.98 63.42
CA LYS A 261 11.27 -22.39 63.09
C LYS A 261 12.25 -22.49 61.92
N LYS A 262 13.43 -23.05 62.25
CA LYS A 262 14.47 -23.66 61.41
C LYS A 262 13.83 -24.56 60.32
N GLN A 263 14.36 -24.76 59.11
CA GLN A 263 15.71 -25.22 58.75
C GLN A 263 15.85 -25.14 57.20
N GLY A 264 17.09 -25.10 56.71
CA GLY A 264 17.42 -24.70 55.33
C GLY A 264 17.27 -25.79 54.25
N HIS A 265 17.35 -25.36 52.99
CA HIS A 265 18.19 -26.01 52.00
C HIS A 265 18.50 -25.04 50.84
N HIS A 266 19.72 -25.16 50.37
CA HIS A 266 20.40 -24.37 49.37
C HIS A 266 19.73 -24.50 47.99
N ASP A 267 19.61 -23.37 47.28
CA ASP A 267 19.19 -23.28 45.88
C ASP A 267 20.20 -24.01 44.98
N ASP A 268 19.79 -25.16 44.42
CA ASP A 268 20.49 -25.85 43.32
C ASP A 268 20.00 -25.29 41.98
N ARG A 269 20.45 -24.08 41.63
CA ARG A 269 20.44 -23.62 40.24
C ARG A 269 21.68 -24.16 39.53
N ARG A 270 21.48 -25.29 38.87
CA ARG A 270 22.33 -25.87 37.83
C ARG A 270 23.00 -24.76 36.98
N PRO A 271 24.35 -24.67 36.93
CA PRO A 271 25.02 -23.65 36.14
C PRO A 271 24.80 -23.92 34.65
N ALA A 272 24.05 -23.04 34.01
CA ALA A 272 24.01 -22.97 32.56
C ALA A 272 25.40 -22.56 32.07
N GLN A 273 26.06 -23.52 31.42
CA GLN A 273 27.28 -23.40 30.66
C GLN A 273 27.27 -22.09 29.85
N ARG A 274 28.10 -21.12 30.24
CA ARG A 274 28.32 -19.89 29.47
C ARG A 274 28.83 -20.34 28.09
N GLN A 275 28.02 -20.16 27.05
CA GLN A 275 28.45 -20.35 25.68
C GLN A 275 29.65 -19.44 25.41
N ALA A 276 30.78 -20.06 25.07
CA ALA A 276 31.97 -19.38 24.63
C ALA A 276 31.63 -18.43 23.47
N HIS A 277 32.13 -17.21 23.57
CA HIS A 277 31.96 -16.15 22.57
C HIS A 277 32.38 -16.68 21.19
N ARG A 278 31.51 -16.49 20.19
CA ARG A 278 31.85 -16.76 18.78
C ARG A 278 33.14 -16.01 18.45
N LYS A 279 34.18 -16.73 17.98
CA LYS A 279 35.40 -16.13 17.44
C LYS A 279 35.00 -15.17 16.31
N ARG A 280 35.23 -13.87 16.49
CA ARG A 280 35.08 -12.88 15.42
C ARG A 280 36.32 -12.99 14.53
N GLU A 281 36.14 -13.25 13.25
CA GLU A 281 37.24 -13.32 12.30
C GLU A 281 37.73 -11.90 11.94
N GLY A 282 39.02 -11.65 12.17
CA GLY A 282 39.73 -10.43 11.75
C GLY A 282 39.74 -9.28 12.76
N PRO A 283 40.78 -8.43 12.76
CA PRO A 283 40.86 -7.24 13.61
C PRO A 283 39.88 -6.14 13.16
N PRO A 284 39.51 -5.20 14.07
CA PRO A 284 38.52 -4.17 13.77
C PRO A 284 39.01 -3.21 12.67
N PRO A 285 38.14 -2.80 11.70
CA PRO A 285 38.51 -1.91 10.60
C PRO A 285 39.10 -0.56 11.02
N ASN A 286 38.76 -0.09 12.22
CA ASN A 286 39.19 1.21 12.76
C ASN A 286 40.27 1.06 13.85
N GLY A 287 40.88 -0.14 13.98
CA GLY A 287 41.83 -0.46 15.02
C GLY A 287 41.25 -0.55 16.43
N CYS A 288 42.08 -0.98 17.38
CA CYS A 288 41.74 -1.10 18.79
C CYS A 288 41.32 0.26 19.38
N LEU A 289 40.23 0.28 20.14
CA LEU A 289 39.67 1.52 20.70
C LEU A 289 40.58 2.20 21.73
N HIS A 290 41.55 1.47 22.31
CA HIS A 290 42.53 2.01 23.26
C HIS A 290 43.84 2.43 22.57
N CYS A 291 44.56 1.49 21.94
CA CYS A 291 45.89 1.76 21.37
C CYS A 291 45.91 2.08 19.86
N ARG A 292 44.76 2.08 19.18
CA ARG A 292 44.59 2.37 17.74
C ARG A 292 45.30 1.43 16.76
N ARG A 293 45.95 0.37 17.24
CA ARG A 293 46.58 -0.65 16.37
C ARG A 293 45.52 -1.55 15.73
N SER A 294 45.76 -1.98 14.49
CA SER A 294 44.80 -2.72 13.65
C SER A 294 44.98 -4.24 13.69
N ASP A 295 45.60 -4.76 14.75
CA ASP A 295 45.98 -6.17 14.92
C ASP A 295 45.12 -6.92 15.95
N HIS A 296 44.44 -6.20 16.86
CA HIS A 296 43.63 -6.80 17.92
C HIS A 296 42.37 -5.99 18.27
N TRP A 297 41.39 -6.65 18.90
CA TRP A 297 40.19 -6.01 19.45
C TRP A 297 40.49 -5.39 20.83
N LEU A 298 39.67 -4.44 21.28
CA LEU A 298 39.82 -3.83 22.60
C LEU A 298 39.84 -4.86 23.74
N GLU A 299 39.05 -5.94 23.60
CA GLU A 299 38.99 -7.05 24.56
C GLU A 299 40.35 -7.74 24.72
N ASP A 300 41.11 -7.86 23.64
CA ASP A 300 42.41 -8.53 23.53
C ASP A 300 43.60 -7.55 23.60
N CYS A 301 43.38 -6.32 24.05
CA CYS A 301 44.42 -5.29 24.06
C CYS A 301 45.49 -5.57 25.13
N PRO A 302 46.77 -5.82 24.76
CA PRO A 302 47.82 -6.14 25.72
C PRO A 302 48.32 -4.91 26.50
N THR A 303 47.92 -3.72 26.08
CA THR A 303 48.35 -2.43 26.66
C THR A 303 47.25 -1.75 27.48
N ALA A 304 46.11 -2.41 27.70
CA ALA A 304 44.97 -1.84 28.43
C ALA A 304 44.57 -2.76 29.59
N ASP A 305 44.41 -2.18 30.79
CA ASP A 305 43.80 -2.87 31.92
C ASP A 305 42.25 -2.93 31.77
N GLU A 306 41.58 -3.72 32.60
CA GLU A 306 40.12 -3.90 32.53
C GLU A 306 39.32 -2.61 32.81
N THR A 307 39.90 -1.64 33.52
CA THR A 307 39.27 -0.34 33.77
C THR A 307 39.40 0.57 32.55
N GLN A 308 40.58 0.62 31.94
CA GLN A 308 40.89 1.33 30.70
C GLN A 308 40.10 0.79 29.51
N LYS A 309 39.87 -0.53 29.44
CA LYS A 309 38.97 -1.14 28.45
C LYS A 309 37.53 -0.65 28.61
N ARG A 310 37.01 -0.60 29.84
CA ARG A 310 35.63 -0.11 30.10
C ARG A 310 35.50 1.38 29.79
N GLU A 311 36.50 2.18 30.12
CA GLU A 311 36.51 3.61 29.83
C GLU A 311 36.62 3.90 28.33
N ALA A 312 37.48 3.19 27.60
CA ALA A 312 37.59 3.32 26.15
C ALA A 312 36.27 2.97 25.44
N LEU A 313 35.56 1.93 25.91
CA LEU A 313 34.24 1.57 25.39
C LEU A 313 33.18 2.62 25.73
N ARG A 314 33.18 3.15 26.96
CA ARG A 314 32.26 4.21 27.38
C ARG A 314 32.47 5.49 26.56
N ALA A 315 33.71 5.94 26.40
CA ALA A 315 34.05 7.12 25.61
C ALA A 315 33.68 6.99 24.13
N TYR A 316 33.81 5.79 23.55
CA TYR A 316 33.37 5.51 22.17
C TYR A 316 31.84 5.62 22.02
N LEU A 317 31.09 5.07 22.98
CA LEU A 317 29.62 5.15 22.98
C LEU A 317 29.12 6.58 23.20
N GLU A 318 29.81 7.38 24.03
CA GLU A 318 29.50 8.79 24.24
C GLU A 318 29.79 9.63 22.98
N LYS A 319 30.92 9.40 22.31
CA LYS A 319 31.21 10.04 21.01
C LYS A 319 30.20 9.67 19.92
N LYS A 320 29.68 8.44 19.93
CA LYS A 320 28.62 8.02 19.00
C LYS A 320 27.27 8.69 19.31
N LYS A 321 26.98 8.99 20.58
CA LYS A 321 25.78 9.73 20.99
C LYS A 321 25.83 11.22 20.66
N GLY A 322 27.03 11.82 20.63
CA GLY A 322 27.21 13.24 20.29
C GLY A 322 27.55 13.53 18.81
N GLY A 323 27.61 12.50 17.96
CA GLY A 323 28.15 12.60 16.60
C GLY A 323 27.17 12.29 15.46
N SER A 324 25.85 12.39 15.66
CA SER A 324 24.86 12.24 14.58
C SER A 324 24.42 13.55 13.95
N GLU A 325 25.33 14.51 13.79
CA GLU A 325 25.18 15.57 12.80
C GLU A 325 26.44 15.59 11.94
N LYS A 326 26.23 15.51 10.61
CA LYS A 326 27.23 15.44 9.52
C LYS A 326 27.66 14.04 9.08
N THR A 327 26.69 13.21 8.72
CA THR A 327 26.79 12.48 7.45
C THR A 327 25.95 13.24 6.44
N THR A 328 26.62 13.94 5.54
CA THR A 328 26.06 14.64 4.38
C THR A 328 25.17 13.72 3.56
N VAL A 329 23.86 13.76 3.82
CA VAL A 329 22.87 13.51 2.79
C VAL A 329 22.91 14.77 1.91
N LYS A 330 23.24 14.59 0.62
CA LYS A 330 23.08 15.65 -0.37
C LYS A 330 21.63 16.12 -0.29
N ARG A 331 21.42 17.28 0.33
CA ARG A 331 20.16 18.01 0.26
C ARG A 331 20.01 18.36 -1.21
N LEU A 332 19.12 17.66 -1.91
CA LEU A 332 18.52 18.27 -3.09
C LEU A 332 17.88 19.55 -2.57
N THR A 333 18.44 20.68 -3.00
CA THR A 333 17.78 21.97 -3.00
C THR A 333 16.37 21.76 -3.55
N THR A 334 15.37 21.75 -2.68
CA THR A 334 14.00 22.08 -3.06
C THR A 334 14.00 23.58 -3.36
N SER A 335 14.52 23.92 -4.53
CA SER A 335 14.21 25.14 -5.22
C SER A 335 13.35 24.72 -6.39
N GLU A 336 12.05 24.62 -6.15
CA GLU A 336 11.03 25.25 -6.97
C GLU A 336 9.69 25.04 -6.28
N CYS A 337 9.00 26.15 -6.10
CA CYS A 337 7.67 26.32 -5.54
C CYS A 337 6.73 25.20 -6.03
N ILE A 338 6.23 24.36 -5.11
CA ILE A 338 5.07 23.52 -5.43
C ILE A 338 3.92 24.51 -5.52
N GLY A 339 3.55 24.84 -6.75
CA GLY A 339 2.59 25.88 -7.08
C GLY A 339 1.24 25.72 -6.38
N ASP A 340 0.57 26.86 -6.23
CA ASP A 340 -0.80 26.98 -5.77
C ASP A 340 -1.67 25.94 -6.52
N ARG A 341 -2.16 24.94 -5.80
CA ARG A 341 -3.10 23.97 -6.38
C ARG A 341 -4.49 24.53 -6.21
N GLU A 342 -5.18 24.75 -7.32
CA GLU A 342 -6.50 25.37 -7.31
C GLU A 342 -7.60 24.34 -7.58
N VAL A 343 -8.75 24.51 -6.92
CA VAL A 343 -10.00 23.77 -7.14
C VAL A 343 -11.02 24.75 -7.71
N ILE A 344 -11.71 24.34 -8.78
CA ILE A 344 -12.74 25.16 -9.42
C ILE A 344 -14.11 24.71 -8.93
N PHE A 345 -14.87 25.63 -8.33
CA PHE A 345 -16.24 25.42 -7.91
C PHE A 345 -17.21 25.93 -8.98
N ASN A 346 -18.15 25.08 -9.38
CA ASN A 346 -19.19 25.35 -10.38
C ASN A 346 -18.66 25.97 -11.69
N ASP A 347 -17.43 25.61 -12.11
CA ASP A 347 -16.72 26.18 -13.27
C ASP A 347 -16.54 27.71 -13.26
N LEU A 348 -16.78 28.37 -12.12
CA LEU A 348 -16.85 29.82 -12.03
C LEU A 348 -15.86 30.43 -11.02
N VAL A 349 -15.52 29.72 -9.94
CA VAL A 349 -14.66 30.26 -8.89
C VAL A 349 -13.48 29.33 -8.61
N VAL A 350 -12.27 29.88 -8.71
CA VAL A 350 -11.00 29.15 -8.56
C VAL A 350 -10.44 29.41 -7.16
N MET A 351 -10.25 28.36 -6.36
CA MET A 351 -9.79 28.46 -4.97
C MET A 351 -8.50 27.65 -4.74
N PRO A 352 -7.41 28.26 -4.24
CA PRO A 352 -6.23 27.51 -3.85
C PRO A 352 -6.53 26.62 -2.64
N TYR A 353 -6.15 25.35 -2.70
CA TYR A 353 -6.30 24.38 -1.62
C TYR A 353 -4.95 23.80 -1.17
N CYS A 354 -4.85 23.51 0.12
CA CYS A 354 -3.71 22.82 0.70
C CYS A 354 -4.04 21.34 0.90
N LEU A 355 -3.05 20.46 0.72
CA LEU A 355 -3.22 19.02 0.95
C LEU A 355 -3.53 18.74 2.44
N ASP A 356 -4.40 17.74 2.62
CA ASP A 356 -5.07 17.38 3.88
C ASP A 356 -4.14 17.37 5.11
N ASN A 357 -4.52 18.16 6.11
CA ASN A 357 -3.86 18.25 7.42
C ASN A 357 -4.47 17.29 8.47
N GLY A 358 -5.32 16.36 8.05
CA GLY A 358 -5.99 15.38 8.91
C GLY A 358 -7.15 15.98 9.71
N THR A 359 -7.73 17.09 9.24
CA THR A 359 -8.88 17.73 9.90
C THR A 359 -10.19 17.25 9.27
N THR A 360 -11.24 17.11 10.08
CA THR A 360 -12.57 16.69 9.60
C THR A 360 -13.42 17.84 9.07
N TYR A 361 -12.84 19.04 8.95
CA TYR A 361 -13.54 20.27 8.58
C TYR A 361 -12.86 20.93 7.39
N ASN A 362 -13.63 21.25 6.35
CA ASN A 362 -13.16 22.08 5.24
C ASN A 362 -13.35 23.55 5.61
N ILE A 363 -12.29 24.36 5.47
CA ILE A 363 -12.34 25.80 5.72
C ILE A 363 -12.33 26.51 4.38
N ILE A 364 -13.43 27.18 4.03
CA ILE A 364 -13.54 27.99 2.82
C ILE A 364 -13.37 29.47 3.19
N PRO A 365 -12.43 30.20 2.54
CA PRO A 365 -12.25 31.63 2.78
C PRO A 365 -13.52 32.44 2.48
N ARG A 366 -13.82 33.41 3.34
CA ARG A 366 -15.09 34.18 3.28
C ARG A 366 -15.28 34.95 1.97
N ASN A 367 -14.20 35.40 1.35
CA ASN A 367 -14.23 36.08 0.05
C ASN A 367 -14.74 35.17 -1.08
N ILE A 368 -14.36 33.88 -1.06
CA ILE A 368 -14.83 32.88 -2.05
C ILE A 368 -16.32 32.59 -1.85
N VAL A 369 -16.78 32.52 -0.59
CA VAL A 369 -18.21 32.35 -0.28
C VAL A 369 -19.03 33.54 -0.79
N GLN A 370 -18.53 34.76 -0.63
CA GLN A 370 -19.21 35.97 -1.14
C GLN A 370 -19.26 36.00 -2.66
N GLU A 371 -18.22 35.52 -3.34
CA GLU A 371 -18.16 35.46 -4.80
C GLU A 371 -19.14 34.41 -5.36
N LEU A 372 -19.25 33.25 -4.71
CA LEU A 372 -20.25 32.24 -5.04
C LEU A 372 -21.69 32.75 -4.83
N GLN A 373 -21.95 33.51 -3.77
CA GLN A 373 -23.27 34.11 -3.49
C GLN A 373 -23.70 35.16 -4.52
N ILE A 374 -22.75 35.82 -5.19
CA ILE A 374 -23.04 36.78 -6.27
C ILE A 374 -23.36 36.04 -7.59
N LEU A 375 -22.74 34.87 -7.80
CA LEU A 375 -22.83 34.10 -9.03
C LEU A 375 -24.03 33.14 -9.05
N ASP A 376 -24.55 32.75 -7.88
CA ASP A 376 -25.79 31.98 -7.77
C ASP A 376 -26.68 32.49 -6.61
N PRO A 377 -27.66 33.38 -6.89
CA PRO A 377 -28.50 33.99 -5.86
C PRO A 377 -29.60 33.05 -5.31
N THR A 378 -29.59 31.76 -5.65
CA THR A 378 -30.65 30.82 -5.23
C THR A 378 -30.33 29.95 -4.01
N GLU A 379 -29.13 30.04 -3.44
CA GLU A 379 -28.79 29.38 -2.18
C GLU A 379 -28.64 30.38 -1.02
N THR A 380 -29.76 30.66 -0.36
CA THR A 380 -29.81 31.16 1.03
C THR A 380 -30.46 30.15 1.94
#